data_AF-A0A9J7XUG3-F1
#
_entry.id   AF-A0A9J7XUG3-F1
#
_cell.length_a   1.000
_cell.length_b   1.000
_cell.length_c   1.000
_cell.angle_alpha   90.00
_cell.angle_beta   90.00
_cell.angle_gamma   90.00
#
_symmetry.space_group_name_H-M   'P 1'
#
loop_
_entity.id
_entity.type
_entity.pdbx_description
1 polymer ?
#
loop_
_entity_poly.entity_id
_entity_poly.type
_entity_poly.pdbx_seq_one_letter_code
_entity_poly.pdbx_strand_id
1 'polypeptide(L)'
;MDELKQSCHELSLPVTEKCNPISRDIDRVNGKQMVQILRKCDAEIFEKKNHDPFHQRLYSSPVIQTMVDVAKRVEMMLRDPEESLIVLSGCGTSGRIAFLLVAPFVAGQLDFCLKHLDVFTPVLLGFNPVHMARSEPMQDCSFHFKDVAERMIAEQRHKKAFVLNPVLGAEAISGSSRMKGGSATKIILESILLAGHEAAFRGKRVTPECISAWITASEMVYETTYSHSDELAALIHQAGESLQMKAHVYYIGWQTLGIIGLTDASECVPTFGADFDDIRGFINNGFREMKNKEGDLSFLGPEFVIGHKDFVDTILPSLSQNDVMLFLFTVNDDLHEVTALADQVRRRTSNLHAIAHDLEKFTIPETVCNMFGTVLHITWSFSSEEVNSRQRWELSTKWCLNAISTGAHVLKGKVYMNYMIDLRVTNSKLYRRAINILQRFTGCSKGECERALLRAIYSTDDLSEDMTSADVWKHTDVANRRDQVRTRLFIFTIC
;
A
#
# COMPACT_ATOMS: atom_id res chain seq x y z
N MET A 1 -3.64 30.51 20.06
CA MET A 1 -2.97 29.53 20.95
C MET A 1 -2.97 28.12 20.34
N ASP A 2 -3.90 27.82 19.42
CA ASP A 2 -4.05 26.48 18.80
C ASP A 2 -3.08 26.17 17.65
N GLU A 3 -2.73 27.13 16.78
CA GLU A 3 -1.81 26.86 15.66
C GLU A 3 -0.39 26.48 16.12
N LEU A 4 0.11 27.10 17.19
CA LEU A 4 1.42 26.78 17.78
C LEU A 4 1.44 25.37 18.40
N LYS A 5 0.36 24.97 19.10
CA LYS A 5 0.22 23.60 19.64
C LYS A 5 0.09 22.57 18.50
N GLN A 6 -0.67 22.87 17.46
CA GLN A 6 -0.77 22.02 16.27
C GLN A 6 0.56 21.88 15.53
N SER A 7 1.33 22.97 15.40
CA SER A 7 2.66 22.98 14.80
C SER A 7 3.67 22.13 15.60
N CYS A 8 3.69 22.27 16.93
CA CYS A 8 4.54 21.45 17.79
C CYS A 8 4.15 19.96 17.77
N HIS A 9 2.85 19.64 17.71
CA HIS A 9 2.39 18.25 17.58
C HIS A 9 2.81 17.65 16.24
N GLU A 10 2.64 18.38 15.13
CA GLU A 10 3.03 17.92 13.79
C GLU A 10 4.54 17.66 13.67
N LEU A 11 5.37 18.45 14.37
CA LEU A 11 6.82 18.24 14.43
C LEU A 11 7.20 16.95 15.17
N SER A 12 6.38 16.50 16.13
CA SER A 12 6.62 15.28 16.91
C SER A 12 6.22 14.00 16.17
N LEU A 13 5.39 14.10 15.12
CA LEU A 13 4.95 12.94 14.35
C LEU A 13 6.05 12.45 13.41
N PRO A 14 6.21 11.12 13.24
CA PRO A 14 7.05 10.59 12.17
C PRO A 14 6.50 11.03 10.81
N VAL A 15 7.36 11.20 9.80
CA VAL A 15 6.99 11.70 8.47
C VAL A 15 5.80 10.91 7.88
N THR A 16 5.78 9.59 8.06
CA THR A 16 4.68 8.73 7.55
C THR A 16 3.32 8.97 8.21
N GLU A 17 3.25 9.65 9.35
CA GLU A 17 2.00 9.97 10.06
C GLU A 17 1.62 11.46 9.93
N LYS A 18 2.45 12.27 9.28
CA LYS A 18 2.18 13.71 9.07
C LYS A 18 1.05 13.94 8.06
N CYS A 19 0.47 15.15 8.13
CA CYS A 19 -0.38 15.74 7.10
C CYS A 19 0.45 16.08 5.87
N ASN A 20 0.01 15.67 4.69
CA ASN A 20 0.59 16.19 3.45
C ASN A 20 -0.07 17.54 3.09
N PRO A 21 0.68 18.65 2.98
CA PRO A 21 0.10 19.95 2.63
C PRO A 21 -0.60 19.98 1.26
N ILE A 22 -0.16 19.16 0.31
CA ILE A 22 -0.71 19.10 -1.06
C ILE A 22 -2.15 18.59 -1.06
N SER A 23 -2.48 17.67 -0.14
CA SER A 23 -3.77 16.99 -0.09
C SER A 23 -4.70 17.50 1.00
N ARG A 24 -4.39 18.64 1.63
CA ARG A 24 -5.14 19.15 2.79
C ARG A 24 -6.66 19.20 2.57
N ASP A 25 -7.08 19.59 1.38
CA ASP A 25 -8.50 19.76 1.01
C ASP A 25 -8.99 18.66 0.05
N ILE A 26 -8.36 17.47 0.05
CA ILE A 26 -8.73 16.37 -0.85
C ILE A 26 -10.19 15.90 -0.68
N ASP A 27 -10.78 16.11 0.50
CA ASP A 27 -12.19 15.83 0.82
C ASP A 27 -13.18 16.82 0.19
N ARG A 28 -12.72 17.93 -0.40
CA ARG A 28 -13.57 19.01 -0.93
C ARG A 28 -13.46 19.19 -2.45
N VAL A 29 -12.73 18.32 -3.12
CA VAL A 29 -12.45 18.45 -4.56
C VAL A 29 -13.22 17.42 -5.38
N ASN A 30 -13.41 17.72 -6.67
CA ASN A 30 -13.98 16.76 -7.61
C ASN A 30 -12.94 15.70 -8.06
N GLY A 31 -13.39 14.67 -8.78
CA GLY A 31 -12.53 13.57 -9.23
C GLY A 31 -11.28 14.01 -10.00
N LYS A 32 -11.39 15.01 -10.91
CA LYS A 32 -10.23 15.49 -11.68
C LYS A 32 -9.18 16.16 -10.81
N GLN A 33 -9.63 17.05 -9.92
CA GLN A 33 -8.75 17.71 -8.95
C GLN A 33 -8.13 16.71 -7.98
N MET A 34 -8.88 15.68 -7.59
CA MET A 34 -8.39 14.60 -6.74
C MET A 34 -7.25 13.82 -7.40
N VAL A 35 -7.39 13.44 -8.68
CA VAL A 35 -6.29 12.82 -9.45
C VAL A 35 -5.06 13.72 -9.49
N GLN A 36 -5.22 15.03 -9.67
CA GLN A 36 -4.10 15.97 -9.65
C GLN A 36 -3.40 16.04 -8.29
N ILE A 37 -4.14 16.00 -7.19
CA ILE A 37 -3.58 15.96 -5.84
C ILE A 37 -2.79 14.67 -5.63
N LEU A 38 -3.39 13.53 -5.96
CA LEU A 38 -2.76 12.21 -5.81
C LEU A 38 -1.50 12.10 -6.66
N ARG A 39 -1.58 12.53 -7.93
CA ARG A 39 -0.44 12.65 -8.85
C ARG A 39 0.72 13.40 -8.19
N LYS A 40 0.45 14.60 -7.66
CA LYS A 40 1.48 15.43 -7.01
C LYS A 40 2.08 14.76 -5.78
N CYS A 41 1.29 14.03 -4.98
CA CYS A 41 1.79 13.30 -3.81
C CYS A 41 2.69 12.13 -4.24
N ASP A 42 2.29 11.35 -5.25
CA ASP A 42 3.09 10.25 -5.78
C ASP A 42 4.40 10.75 -6.44
N ALA A 43 4.38 11.93 -7.05
CA ALA A 43 5.58 12.59 -7.60
C ALA A 43 6.68 12.84 -6.54
N GLU A 44 6.30 13.05 -5.27
CA GLU A 44 7.26 13.34 -4.18
C GLU A 44 8.23 12.17 -3.94
N ILE A 45 7.89 10.94 -4.37
CA ILE A 45 8.81 9.79 -4.35
C ILE A 45 10.09 10.08 -5.16
N PHE A 46 9.93 10.77 -6.28
CA PHE A 46 11.00 11.04 -7.26
C PHE A 46 11.69 12.39 -7.05
N GLU A 47 11.31 13.14 -6.01
CA GLU A 47 11.88 14.46 -5.79
C GLU A 47 13.38 14.40 -5.48
N LYS A 48 14.17 15.05 -6.35
CA LYS A 48 15.64 15.10 -6.24
C LYS A 48 16.12 16.16 -5.26
N LYS A 49 15.35 17.24 -5.08
CA LYS A 49 15.69 18.34 -4.18
C LYS A 49 15.51 17.90 -2.74
N ASN A 50 16.56 18.14 -1.96
CA ASN A 50 16.50 17.92 -0.53
C ASN A 50 16.26 19.26 0.17
N HIS A 51 15.04 19.46 0.66
CA HIS A 51 14.66 20.68 1.38
C HIS A 51 15.09 20.65 2.85
N ASP A 52 15.41 19.46 3.38
CA ASP A 52 15.87 19.26 4.75
C ASP A 52 17.24 18.54 4.74
N PRO A 53 18.33 19.21 5.15
CA PRO A 53 19.66 18.62 5.08
C PRO A 53 19.83 17.34 5.93
N PHE A 54 18.91 17.08 6.87
CA PHE A 54 18.92 15.89 7.72
C PHE A 54 18.15 14.71 7.12
N HIS A 55 17.37 14.93 6.06
CA HIS A 55 16.66 13.86 5.36
C HIS A 55 17.43 13.41 4.12
N GLN A 56 17.30 12.13 3.77
CA GLN A 56 17.85 11.61 2.52
C GLN A 56 16.69 11.26 1.61
N ARG A 57 16.68 11.74 0.38
CA ARG A 57 15.68 11.40 -0.66
C ARG A 57 16.09 10.13 -1.40
N LEU A 58 15.19 9.56 -2.19
CA LEU A 58 15.46 8.34 -2.97
C LEU A 58 16.71 8.46 -3.87
N TYR A 59 16.87 9.60 -4.53
CA TYR A 59 18.03 9.89 -5.40
C TYR A 59 19.29 10.36 -4.65
N SER A 60 19.28 10.43 -3.31
CA SER A 60 20.45 10.84 -2.55
C SER A 60 21.58 9.81 -2.67
N SER A 61 22.82 10.27 -2.88
CA SER A 61 23.97 9.38 -3.09
C SER A 61 24.15 8.31 -2.00
N PRO A 62 23.95 8.58 -0.69
CA PRO A 62 24.02 7.53 0.33
C PRO A 62 22.95 6.45 0.20
N VAL A 63 21.73 6.81 -0.23
CA VAL A 63 20.62 5.88 -0.47
C VAL A 63 20.95 4.99 -1.66
N ILE A 64 21.33 5.59 -2.80
CA ILE A 64 21.73 4.85 -4.00
C ILE A 64 22.92 3.93 -3.71
N GLN A 65 23.91 4.40 -2.95
CA GLN A 65 25.07 3.58 -2.58
C GLN A 65 24.66 2.39 -1.70
N THR A 66 23.73 2.58 -0.77
CA THR A 66 23.17 1.49 0.04
C THR A 66 22.43 0.49 -0.84
N MET A 67 21.63 0.94 -1.81
CA MET A 67 20.98 0.06 -2.80
C MET A 67 22.00 -0.75 -3.62
N VAL A 68 23.10 -0.13 -4.04
CA VAL A 68 24.20 -0.81 -4.74
C VAL A 68 24.85 -1.88 -3.86
N ASP A 69 25.12 -1.57 -2.60
CA ASP A 69 25.73 -2.53 -1.67
C ASP A 69 24.80 -3.73 -1.42
N VAL A 70 23.49 -3.50 -1.27
CA VAL A 70 22.49 -4.57 -1.14
C VAL A 70 22.37 -5.38 -2.45
N ALA A 71 22.34 -4.73 -3.61
CA ALA A 71 22.26 -5.42 -4.91
C ALA A 71 23.49 -6.30 -5.19
N LYS A 72 24.69 -5.91 -4.71
CA LYS A 72 25.88 -6.76 -4.75
C LYS A 72 25.77 -7.99 -3.84
N ARG A 73 25.08 -7.87 -2.69
CA ARG A 73 24.78 -9.04 -1.84
C ARG A 73 23.79 -9.98 -2.54
N VAL A 74 22.79 -9.43 -3.22
CA VAL A 74 21.86 -10.19 -4.05
C VAL A 74 22.59 -10.92 -5.18
N GLU A 75 23.48 -10.22 -5.90
CA GLU A 75 24.32 -10.85 -6.94
C GLU A 75 25.08 -12.05 -6.39
N MET A 76 25.76 -11.89 -5.26
CA MET A 76 26.53 -12.95 -4.61
C MET A 76 25.66 -14.16 -4.26
N MET A 77 24.48 -13.93 -3.67
CA MET A 77 23.53 -14.99 -3.31
C MET A 77 22.96 -15.71 -4.54
N LEU A 78 22.69 -15.00 -5.63
CA LEU A 78 22.16 -15.61 -6.86
C LEU A 78 23.21 -16.46 -7.60
N ARG A 79 24.51 -16.23 -7.37
CA ARG A 79 25.59 -17.05 -7.91
C ARG A 79 25.78 -18.37 -7.17
N ASP A 80 25.23 -18.49 -5.96
CA ASP A 80 25.32 -19.69 -5.12
C ASP A 80 23.94 -20.09 -4.56
N PRO A 81 23.02 -20.55 -5.43
CA PRO A 81 21.62 -20.76 -5.07
C PRO A 81 21.35 -21.99 -4.20
N GLU A 82 22.33 -22.90 -4.03
CA GLU A 82 22.16 -24.10 -3.20
C GLU A 82 22.30 -23.77 -1.70
N GLU A 83 23.16 -22.81 -1.37
CA GLU A 83 23.47 -22.41 0.02
C GLU A 83 22.89 -21.03 0.40
N SER A 84 22.29 -20.30 -0.55
CA SER A 84 21.78 -18.95 -0.34
C SER A 84 20.26 -18.85 -0.47
N LEU A 85 19.66 -18.02 0.38
CA LEU A 85 18.23 -17.67 0.30
C LEU A 85 18.02 -16.17 0.53
N ILE A 86 17.23 -15.55 -0.35
CA ILE A 86 16.75 -14.18 -0.16
C ILE A 86 15.34 -14.25 0.44
N VAL A 87 15.18 -13.67 1.63
CA VAL A 87 13.89 -13.61 2.33
C VAL A 87 13.42 -12.17 2.39
N LEU A 88 12.24 -11.89 1.84
CA LEU A 88 11.54 -10.63 2.01
C LEU A 88 10.48 -10.81 3.10
N SER A 89 10.35 -9.86 4.01
CA SER A 89 9.35 -9.90 5.09
C SER A 89 8.77 -8.50 5.30
N GLY A 90 7.47 -8.43 5.61
CA GLY A 90 6.74 -7.18 5.71
C GLY A 90 5.35 -7.36 6.32
N CYS A 91 4.57 -6.28 6.40
CA CYS A 91 3.32 -6.25 7.16
C CYS A 91 2.26 -5.41 6.44
N GLY A 92 1.01 -5.87 6.37
CA GLY A 92 -0.03 -5.17 5.61
C GLY A 92 0.40 -5.07 4.15
N THR A 93 0.44 -3.88 3.55
CA THR A 93 0.87 -3.70 2.15
C THR A 93 2.30 -4.14 1.90
N SER A 94 3.27 -3.78 2.76
CA SER A 94 4.66 -4.23 2.58
C SER A 94 4.78 -5.74 2.71
N GLY A 95 3.89 -6.31 3.52
CA GLY A 95 3.67 -7.73 3.68
C GLY A 95 3.14 -8.37 2.42
N ARG A 96 2.04 -7.89 1.86
CA ARG A 96 1.46 -8.40 0.60
C ARG A 96 2.40 -8.23 -0.60
N ILE A 97 3.19 -7.15 -0.65
CA ILE A 97 4.29 -7.00 -1.62
C ILE A 97 5.36 -8.09 -1.44
N ALA A 98 5.55 -8.60 -0.23
CA ALA A 98 6.47 -9.69 0.12
C ALA A 98 5.76 -11.03 0.44
N PHE A 99 4.45 -11.15 0.20
CA PHE A 99 3.55 -12.22 0.66
C PHE A 99 3.59 -12.62 2.17
N LEU A 100 3.88 -11.72 3.13
CA LEU A 100 4.07 -12.04 4.57
C LEU A 100 3.49 -11.02 5.61
N LEU A 101 3.61 -11.31 6.92
CA LEU A 101 2.80 -10.76 8.05
C LEU A 101 3.54 -9.83 9.08
N VAL A 102 2.76 -8.90 9.69
CA VAL A 102 2.81 -8.06 10.95
C VAL A 102 4.13 -7.46 11.55
N ALA A 103 4.10 -6.17 11.98
CA ALA A 103 5.27 -5.29 12.25
C ALA A 103 6.19 -5.61 13.46
N PRO A 104 5.71 -6.12 14.61
CA PRO A 104 6.58 -6.58 15.69
C PRO A 104 7.48 -7.75 15.27
N PHE A 105 7.01 -8.58 14.32
CA PHE A 105 7.82 -9.66 13.76
C PHE A 105 9.03 -9.13 12.99
N VAL A 106 8.91 -7.98 12.30
CA VAL A 106 10.04 -7.39 11.58
C VAL A 106 11.16 -6.97 12.55
N ALA A 107 10.82 -6.34 13.67
CA ALA A 107 11.83 -5.97 14.67
C ALA A 107 12.51 -7.21 15.28
N GLY A 108 11.73 -8.25 15.60
CA GLY A 108 12.25 -9.52 16.11
C GLY A 108 13.13 -10.25 15.09
N GLN A 109 12.73 -10.29 13.82
CA GLN A 109 13.51 -10.86 12.72
C GLN A 109 14.85 -10.13 12.56
N LEU A 110 14.84 -8.80 12.55
CA LEU A 110 16.06 -8.00 12.42
C LEU A 110 16.96 -8.15 13.64
N ASP A 111 16.41 -8.18 14.86
CA ASP A 111 17.17 -8.45 16.08
C ASP A 111 17.82 -9.85 16.05
N PHE A 112 17.08 -10.86 15.61
CA PHE A 112 17.60 -12.21 15.42
C PHE A 112 18.75 -12.23 14.39
N CYS A 113 18.56 -11.64 13.22
CA CYS A 113 19.61 -11.55 12.19
C CYS A 113 20.87 -10.83 12.70
N LEU A 114 20.72 -9.75 13.49
CA LEU A 114 21.84 -9.01 14.08
C LEU A 114 22.65 -9.85 15.09
N LYS A 115 22.05 -10.84 15.73
CA LYS A 115 22.74 -11.78 16.63
C LYS A 115 23.48 -12.89 15.88
N HIS A 116 23.20 -13.05 14.58
CA HIS A 116 23.66 -14.16 13.75
C HIS A 116 24.21 -13.63 12.39
N LEU A 117 25.06 -12.60 12.45
CA LEU A 117 25.63 -11.94 11.26
C LEU A 117 26.64 -12.80 10.48
N ASP A 118 27.00 -13.96 11.02
CA ASP A 118 27.74 -15.03 10.32
C ASP A 118 26.89 -15.71 9.24
N VAL A 119 25.56 -15.71 9.40
CA VAL A 119 24.60 -16.31 8.46
C VAL A 119 23.76 -15.24 7.75
N PHE A 120 23.27 -14.23 8.49
CA PHE A 120 22.29 -13.28 7.97
C PHE A 120 22.90 -11.93 7.61
N THR A 121 22.41 -11.34 6.52
CA THR A 121 22.62 -9.92 6.17
C THR A 121 21.30 -9.17 6.29
N PRO A 122 20.97 -8.57 7.45
CA PRO A 122 19.69 -7.89 7.63
C PRO A 122 19.63 -6.56 6.85
N VAL A 123 18.51 -6.34 6.16
CA VAL A 123 18.20 -5.11 5.43
C VAL A 123 16.87 -4.55 5.94
N LEU A 124 16.88 -3.34 6.49
CA LEU A 124 15.70 -2.62 6.94
C LEU A 124 15.30 -1.60 5.88
N LEU A 125 14.11 -1.78 5.30
CA LEU A 125 13.50 -0.81 4.38
C LEU A 125 12.37 -0.06 5.09
N GLY A 126 12.45 1.27 5.12
CA GLY A 126 11.43 2.13 5.71
C GLY A 126 11.45 3.53 5.10
N PHE A 127 10.62 4.44 5.60
CA PHE A 127 10.52 5.81 5.04
C PHE A 127 10.51 6.91 6.11
N ASN A 128 10.95 6.55 7.32
CA ASN A 128 11.20 7.49 8.41
C ASN A 128 12.70 7.51 8.74
N PRO A 129 13.24 8.66 9.17
CA PRO A 129 14.54 8.70 9.82
C PRO A 129 14.57 7.77 11.05
N VAL A 130 15.71 7.14 11.32
CA VAL A 130 15.83 6.18 12.44
C VAL A 130 15.54 6.83 13.80
N HIS A 131 15.88 8.10 13.99
CA HIS A 131 15.57 8.79 15.24
C HIS A 131 14.05 8.95 15.51
N MET A 132 13.23 8.87 14.46
CA MET A 132 11.75 8.85 14.52
C MET A 132 11.17 7.44 14.57
N ALA A 133 12.00 6.39 14.56
CA ALA A 133 11.54 5.02 14.75
C ALA A 133 10.93 4.85 16.16
N ARG A 134 10.04 3.88 16.28
CA ARG A 134 9.27 3.66 17.52
C ARG A 134 10.18 3.28 18.69
N SER A 135 10.08 4.03 19.78
CA SER A 135 10.78 3.82 21.05
C SER A 135 9.87 3.31 22.16
N GLU A 136 8.70 2.77 21.82
CA GLU A 136 7.70 2.31 22.79
C GLU A 136 7.79 0.80 22.95
N PRO A 137 7.49 0.25 24.14
CA PRO A 137 7.56 -1.19 24.39
C PRO A 137 6.79 -1.99 23.33
N MET A 138 7.41 -3.09 22.89
CA MET A 138 6.77 -4.08 22.03
C MET A 138 6.47 -5.31 22.88
N GLN A 139 5.31 -5.91 22.64
CA GLN A 139 4.90 -7.11 23.34
C GLN A 139 5.96 -8.22 23.17
N ASP A 140 6.32 -8.86 24.28
CA ASP A 140 7.29 -9.97 24.35
C ASP A 140 8.71 -9.62 23.86
N CYS A 141 9.05 -8.34 23.73
CA CYS A 141 10.39 -7.88 23.34
C CYS A 141 11.01 -7.02 24.45
N SER A 142 12.29 -7.28 24.76
CA SER A 142 13.07 -6.48 25.73
C SER A 142 13.71 -5.23 25.12
N PHE A 143 13.35 -4.89 23.87
CA PHE A 143 13.95 -3.82 23.08
C PHE A 143 12.87 -3.08 22.29
N HIS A 144 13.19 -1.88 21.84
CA HIS A 144 12.34 -1.08 20.96
C HIS A 144 12.75 -1.22 19.49
N PHE A 145 11.85 -0.89 18.57
CA PHE A 145 12.19 -0.87 17.14
C PHE A 145 13.36 0.08 16.85
N LYS A 146 13.37 1.24 17.51
CA LYS A 146 14.45 2.23 17.41
C LYS A 146 15.81 1.64 17.77
N ASP A 147 15.91 0.90 18.88
CA ASP A 147 17.15 0.28 19.33
C ASP A 147 17.68 -0.71 18.27
N VAL A 148 16.81 -1.50 17.66
CA VAL A 148 17.17 -2.42 16.56
C VAL A 148 17.72 -1.64 15.37
N ALA A 149 17.02 -0.59 14.93
CA ALA A 149 17.43 0.23 13.79
C ALA A 149 18.77 0.96 14.04
N GLU A 150 19.01 1.45 15.26
CA GLU A 150 20.28 2.09 15.64
C GLU A 150 21.45 1.10 15.61
N ARG A 151 21.26 -0.13 16.08
CA ARG A 151 22.29 -1.19 15.95
C ARG A 151 22.55 -1.54 14.49
N MET A 152 21.52 -1.58 13.63
CA MET A 152 21.74 -1.79 12.20
C MET A 152 22.58 -0.69 11.57
N ILE A 153 22.38 0.58 11.94
CA ILE A 153 23.24 1.69 11.48
C ILE A 153 24.70 1.47 11.90
N ALA A 154 24.93 1.00 13.13
CA ALA A 154 26.29 0.72 13.61
C ALA A 154 26.97 -0.35 12.74
N GLU A 155 26.25 -1.44 12.44
CA GLU A 155 26.74 -2.54 11.59
C GLU A 155 26.85 -2.19 10.10
N GLN A 156 26.12 -1.17 9.63
CA GLN A 156 26.19 -0.69 8.24
C GLN A 156 27.56 -0.11 7.89
N ARG A 157 28.28 0.48 8.86
CA ARG A 157 29.67 0.94 8.68
C ARG A 157 30.62 -0.20 8.34
N HIS A 158 30.27 -1.42 8.75
CA HIS A 158 31.01 -2.65 8.50
C HIS A 158 30.42 -3.46 7.33
N LYS A 159 29.40 -2.94 6.62
CA LYS A 159 28.68 -3.62 5.54
C LYS A 159 28.09 -5.00 5.93
N LYS A 160 27.71 -5.14 7.21
CA LYS A 160 27.07 -6.36 7.75
C LYS A 160 25.55 -6.25 7.86
N ALA A 161 25.02 -5.04 8.00
CA ALA A 161 23.60 -4.73 7.96
C ALA A 161 23.35 -3.49 7.10
N PHE A 162 22.12 -3.28 6.64
CA PHE A 162 21.79 -2.11 5.83
C PHE A 162 20.46 -1.48 6.26
N VAL A 163 20.46 -0.18 6.50
CA VAL A 163 19.24 0.62 6.66
C VAL A 163 19.04 1.45 5.41
N LEU A 164 17.92 1.19 4.73
CA LEU A 164 17.50 1.89 3.52
C LEU A 164 16.21 2.63 3.82
N ASN A 165 16.34 3.91 4.18
CA ASN A 165 15.21 4.69 4.68
C ASN A 165 15.06 6.09 4.03
N PRO A 166 14.92 6.17 2.69
CA PRO A 166 14.68 7.45 2.04
C PRO A 166 13.37 8.09 2.53
N VAL A 167 13.41 9.39 2.81
CA VAL A 167 12.25 10.18 3.22
C VAL A 167 11.48 10.57 1.96
N LEU A 168 10.25 10.09 1.85
CA LEU A 168 9.37 10.34 0.70
C LEU A 168 8.45 11.54 0.90
N GLY A 169 8.33 12.05 2.12
CA GLY A 169 7.30 13.00 2.52
C GLY A 169 6.02 12.30 2.98
N ALA A 170 5.07 13.06 3.51
CA ALA A 170 3.81 12.53 4.03
C ALA A 170 2.94 11.88 2.94
N GLU A 171 2.04 11.00 3.33
CA GLU A 171 1.09 10.33 2.44
C GLU A 171 -0.05 11.26 2.01
N ALA A 172 -0.65 11.02 0.84
CA ALA A 172 -1.81 11.80 0.39
C ALA A 172 -2.98 11.73 1.39
N ILE A 173 -3.21 10.55 1.96
CA ILE A 173 -4.03 10.36 3.15
C ILE A 173 -3.09 10.00 4.30
N SER A 174 -3.05 10.80 5.36
CA SER A 174 -2.08 10.67 6.45
C SER A 174 -2.04 9.26 7.03
N GLY A 175 -0.87 8.62 7.01
CA GLY A 175 -0.68 7.26 7.51
C GLY A 175 -1.09 6.13 6.55
N SER A 176 -1.62 6.45 5.37
CA SER A 176 -1.96 5.45 4.33
C SER A 176 -0.71 4.92 3.62
N SER A 177 0.10 4.14 4.35
CA SER A 177 1.39 3.62 3.88
C SER A 177 1.29 2.69 2.66
N ARG A 178 0.08 2.29 2.27
CA ARG A 178 -0.19 1.51 1.05
C ARG A 178 0.10 2.30 -0.24
N MET A 179 0.06 3.63 -0.15
CA MET A 179 0.20 4.54 -1.29
C MET A 179 1.69 4.77 -1.60
N LYS A 180 2.27 5.91 -1.22
CA LYS A 180 3.66 6.25 -1.59
C LYS A 180 4.64 5.27 -1.00
N GLY A 181 4.49 4.91 0.28
CA GLY A 181 5.34 3.92 0.94
C GLY A 181 5.34 2.59 0.20
N GLY A 182 4.17 2.04 -0.13
CA GLY A 182 4.04 0.81 -0.90
C GLY A 182 4.64 0.90 -2.30
N SER A 183 4.40 2.00 -3.02
CA SER A 183 4.97 2.22 -4.36
C SER A 183 6.51 2.32 -4.31
N ALA A 184 7.05 3.09 -3.38
CA ALA A 184 8.49 3.22 -3.19
C ALA A 184 9.15 1.90 -2.74
N THR A 185 8.48 1.10 -1.90
CA THR A 185 8.97 -0.24 -1.54
C THR A 185 9.13 -1.12 -2.78
N LYS A 186 8.11 -1.15 -3.66
CA LYS A 186 8.17 -1.90 -4.93
C LYS A 186 9.33 -1.40 -5.80
N ILE A 187 9.41 -0.09 -6.05
CA ILE A 187 10.45 0.54 -6.88
C ILE A 187 11.85 0.20 -6.37
N ILE A 188 12.09 0.34 -5.06
CA ILE A 188 13.40 0.12 -4.44
C ILE A 188 13.81 -1.36 -4.53
N LEU A 189 12.92 -2.27 -4.13
CA LEU A 189 13.22 -3.69 -4.11
C LEU A 189 13.45 -4.22 -5.52
N GLU A 190 12.61 -3.84 -6.49
CA GLU A 190 12.78 -4.25 -7.88
C GLU A 190 14.07 -3.71 -8.48
N SER A 191 14.41 -2.45 -8.21
CA SER A 191 15.69 -1.87 -8.67
C SER A 191 16.90 -2.65 -8.15
N ILE A 192 16.86 -3.05 -6.88
CA ILE A 192 17.94 -3.84 -6.24
C ILE A 192 18.00 -5.25 -6.82
N LEU A 193 16.86 -5.95 -6.85
CA LEU A 193 16.78 -7.35 -7.26
C LEU A 193 17.11 -7.53 -8.74
N LEU A 194 16.59 -6.65 -9.61
CA LEU A 194 16.90 -6.67 -11.04
C LEU A 194 18.36 -6.35 -11.30
N ALA A 195 18.95 -5.36 -10.60
CA ALA A 195 20.37 -5.07 -10.74
C ALA A 195 21.26 -6.24 -10.32
N GLY A 196 20.92 -6.90 -9.20
CA GLY A 196 21.64 -8.11 -8.76
C GLY A 196 21.50 -9.28 -9.74
N HIS A 197 20.30 -9.51 -10.28
CA HIS A 197 20.03 -10.53 -11.28
C HIS A 197 20.80 -10.29 -12.59
N GLU A 198 20.75 -9.06 -13.11
CA GLU A 198 21.50 -8.67 -14.32
C GLU A 198 23.01 -8.83 -14.14
N ALA A 199 23.52 -8.56 -12.94
CA ALA A 199 24.93 -8.78 -12.64
C ALA A 199 25.29 -10.27 -12.57
N ALA A 200 24.46 -11.07 -11.89
CA ALA A 200 24.67 -12.50 -11.72
C ALA A 200 24.67 -13.25 -13.07
N PHE A 201 23.68 -12.98 -13.92
CA PHE A 201 23.38 -13.81 -15.10
C PHE A 201 23.71 -13.17 -16.45
N ARG A 202 23.85 -11.84 -16.52
CA ARG A 202 24.13 -11.12 -17.79
C ARG A 202 25.47 -10.40 -17.82
N GLY A 203 26.32 -10.61 -16.80
CA GLY A 203 27.67 -10.02 -16.74
C GLY A 203 27.70 -8.50 -16.60
N LYS A 204 26.57 -7.86 -16.26
CA LYS A 204 26.53 -6.42 -15.99
C LYS A 204 27.16 -6.12 -14.63
N ARG A 205 27.57 -4.88 -14.40
CA ARG A 205 28.06 -4.45 -13.08
C ARG A 205 26.96 -3.70 -12.34
N VAL A 206 26.83 -3.94 -11.03
CA VAL A 206 25.99 -3.13 -10.16
C VAL A 206 26.68 -1.79 -9.88
N THR A 207 26.14 -0.70 -10.44
CA THR A 207 26.66 0.67 -10.27
C THR A 207 25.57 1.66 -9.83
N PRO A 208 25.93 2.82 -9.25
CA PRO A 208 24.96 3.86 -8.93
C PRO A 208 24.10 4.30 -10.13
N GLU A 209 24.71 4.35 -11.32
CA GLU A 209 24.04 4.75 -12.57
C GLU A 209 22.97 3.71 -12.97
N CYS A 210 23.26 2.41 -12.80
CA CYS A 210 22.28 1.37 -13.14
C CYS A 210 21.08 1.40 -12.19
N ILE A 211 21.30 1.59 -10.89
CA ILE A 211 20.22 1.73 -9.91
C ILE A 211 19.39 2.99 -10.22
N SER A 212 20.06 4.11 -10.49
CA SER A 212 19.38 5.37 -10.84
C SER A 212 18.55 5.24 -12.13
N ALA A 213 19.03 4.46 -13.11
CA ALA A 213 18.28 4.18 -14.33
C ALA A 213 17.01 3.36 -14.06
N TRP A 214 17.03 2.38 -13.14
CA TRP A 214 15.82 1.65 -12.74
C TRP A 214 14.78 2.53 -12.03
N ILE A 215 15.23 3.43 -11.15
CA ILE A 215 14.36 4.41 -10.49
C ILE A 215 13.78 5.37 -11.53
N THR A 216 14.60 5.86 -12.47
CA THR A 216 14.16 6.75 -13.55
C THR A 216 13.15 6.06 -14.48
N ALA A 217 13.33 4.77 -14.77
CA ALA A 217 12.35 3.98 -15.52
C ALA A 217 11.01 3.89 -14.78
N SER A 218 11.02 3.84 -13.45
CA SER A 218 9.79 3.87 -12.63
C SER A 218 9.11 5.24 -12.63
N GLU A 219 9.88 6.33 -12.70
CA GLU A 219 9.37 7.69 -12.88
C GLU A 219 8.67 7.85 -14.25
N MET A 220 9.18 7.20 -15.31
CA MET A 220 8.48 7.14 -16.59
C MET A 220 7.14 6.39 -16.51
N VAL A 221 7.07 5.29 -15.75
CA VAL A 221 5.79 4.59 -15.50
C VAL A 221 4.79 5.52 -14.82
N TYR A 222 5.25 6.32 -13.86
CA TYR A 222 4.43 7.31 -13.19
C TYR A 222 3.88 8.33 -14.20
N GLU A 223 4.72 8.94 -15.04
CA GLU A 223 4.25 9.94 -16.01
C GLU A 223 3.27 9.34 -17.03
N THR A 224 3.55 8.15 -17.56
CA THR A 224 2.64 7.44 -18.48
C THR A 224 1.33 7.04 -17.81
N THR A 225 1.34 6.68 -16.53
CA THR A 225 0.10 6.36 -15.82
C THR A 225 -0.77 7.60 -15.66
N TYR A 226 -0.18 8.70 -15.20
CA TYR A 226 -0.92 9.93 -14.94
C TYR A 226 -1.21 10.78 -16.19
N SER A 227 -0.72 10.40 -17.38
CA SER A 227 -1.21 10.99 -18.64
C SER A 227 -2.66 10.61 -18.95
N HIS A 228 -3.20 9.55 -18.31
CA HIS A 228 -4.58 9.08 -18.43
C HIS A 228 -5.47 9.62 -17.28
N SER A 229 -5.24 10.87 -16.88
CA SER A 229 -5.87 11.44 -15.68
C SER A 229 -7.38 11.62 -15.80
N ASP A 230 -7.89 11.80 -17.02
CA ASP A 230 -9.33 12.01 -17.26
C ASP A 230 -10.11 10.70 -17.11
N GLU A 231 -9.61 9.61 -17.69
CA GLU A 231 -10.17 8.26 -17.52
C GLU A 231 -10.07 7.82 -16.06
N LEU A 232 -8.94 8.08 -15.40
CA LEU A 232 -8.77 7.76 -13.98
C LEU A 232 -9.77 8.54 -13.10
N ALA A 233 -10.02 9.81 -13.41
CA ALA A 233 -11.03 10.62 -12.71
C ALA A 233 -12.45 10.09 -12.95
N ALA A 234 -12.75 9.61 -14.16
CA ALA A 234 -14.04 8.96 -14.46
C ALA A 234 -14.21 7.67 -13.64
N LEU A 235 -13.18 6.83 -13.54
CA LEU A 235 -13.23 5.60 -12.74
C LEU A 235 -13.39 5.88 -11.23
N ILE A 236 -12.71 6.92 -10.71
CA ILE A 236 -12.93 7.38 -9.32
C ILE A 236 -14.40 7.75 -9.10
N HIS A 237 -15.00 8.47 -10.05
CA HIS A 237 -16.39 8.90 -9.94
C HIS A 237 -17.35 7.71 -9.94
N GLN A 238 -17.20 6.78 -10.91
CA GLN A 238 -18.05 5.58 -11.01
C GLN A 238 -17.98 4.72 -9.75
N ALA A 239 -16.76 4.47 -9.25
CA ALA A 239 -16.57 3.74 -8.00
C ALA A 239 -17.16 4.50 -6.80
N GLY A 240 -16.97 5.82 -6.72
CA GLY A 240 -17.51 6.65 -5.64
C GLY A 240 -19.04 6.65 -5.59
N GLU A 241 -19.71 6.84 -6.74
CA GLU A 241 -21.17 6.79 -6.85
C GLU A 241 -21.72 5.42 -6.45
N SER A 242 -21.10 4.34 -6.92
CA SER A 242 -21.46 2.97 -6.54
C SER A 242 -21.42 2.79 -5.02
N LEU A 243 -20.31 3.16 -4.38
CA LEU A 243 -20.17 3.05 -2.92
C LEU A 243 -21.14 3.96 -2.15
N GLN A 244 -21.46 5.15 -2.66
CA GLN A 244 -22.47 6.04 -2.06
C GLN A 244 -23.88 5.44 -2.11
N MET A 245 -24.18 4.68 -3.17
CA MET A 245 -25.42 3.91 -3.32
C MET A 245 -25.43 2.60 -2.51
N LYS A 246 -24.41 2.35 -1.68
CA LYS A 246 -24.21 1.10 -0.94
C LYS A 246 -24.11 -0.14 -1.84
N ALA A 247 -23.67 0.06 -3.08
CA ALA A 247 -23.29 -1.00 -4.00
C ALA A 247 -21.77 -1.29 -3.88
N HIS A 248 -21.28 -2.19 -4.71
CA HIS A 248 -19.96 -2.80 -4.58
C HIS A 248 -19.07 -2.49 -5.78
N VAL A 249 -17.75 -2.50 -5.56
CA VAL A 249 -16.74 -2.43 -6.63
C VAL A 249 -15.97 -3.75 -6.67
N TYR A 250 -15.99 -4.42 -7.81
CA TYR A 250 -15.31 -5.70 -8.01
C TYR A 250 -14.16 -5.56 -9.00
N TYR A 251 -12.94 -5.86 -8.54
CA TYR A 251 -11.76 -5.96 -9.40
C TYR A 251 -11.65 -7.39 -9.94
N ILE A 252 -11.63 -7.54 -11.26
CA ILE A 252 -11.50 -8.83 -11.94
C ILE A 252 -10.17 -8.82 -12.68
N GLY A 253 -9.14 -9.48 -12.13
CA GLY A 253 -7.77 -9.33 -12.62
C GLY A 253 -7.13 -10.61 -13.13
N TRP A 254 -6.31 -10.47 -14.16
CA TRP A 254 -5.52 -11.56 -14.71
C TRP A 254 -4.07 -11.51 -14.21
N GLN A 255 -3.52 -12.69 -13.95
CA GLN A 255 -2.16 -12.93 -13.50
C GLN A 255 -1.78 -12.00 -12.32
N THR A 256 -0.62 -11.36 -12.40
CA THR A 256 -0.14 -10.50 -11.32
C THR A 256 -0.95 -9.22 -11.15
N LEU A 257 -1.73 -8.78 -12.15
CA LEU A 257 -2.64 -7.64 -11.97
C LEU A 257 -3.80 -7.97 -11.03
N GLY A 258 -4.26 -9.22 -11.01
CA GLY A 258 -5.20 -9.71 -10.01
C GLY A 258 -4.63 -9.64 -8.58
N ILE A 259 -3.33 -9.90 -8.41
CA ILE A 259 -2.64 -9.77 -7.12
C ILE A 259 -2.60 -8.29 -6.67
N ILE A 260 -2.35 -7.37 -7.60
CA ILE A 260 -2.41 -5.92 -7.32
C ILE A 260 -3.84 -5.51 -6.94
N GLY A 261 -4.85 -6.04 -7.63
CA GLY A 261 -6.27 -5.88 -7.29
C GLY A 261 -6.60 -6.32 -5.86
N LEU A 262 -6.25 -7.56 -5.51
CA LEU A 262 -6.42 -8.11 -4.17
C LEU A 262 -5.69 -7.28 -3.10
N THR A 263 -4.48 -6.80 -3.42
CA THR A 263 -3.68 -5.98 -2.52
C THR A 263 -4.36 -4.64 -2.22
N ASP A 264 -4.89 -3.95 -3.23
CA ASP A 264 -5.62 -2.69 -3.05
C ASP A 264 -6.92 -2.88 -2.26
N ALA A 265 -7.74 -3.86 -2.66
CA ALA A 265 -9.03 -4.15 -2.03
C ALA A 265 -8.88 -4.47 -0.53
N SER A 266 -7.93 -5.34 -0.17
CA SER A 266 -7.70 -5.74 1.23
C SER A 266 -7.26 -4.60 2.17
N GLU A 267 -6.77 -3.48 1.63
CA GLU A 267 -6.41 -2.30 2.42
C GLU A 267 -7.57 -1.34 2.66
N CYS A 268 -8.68 -1.46 1.92
CA CYS A 268 -9.83 -0.58 2.10
C CYS A 268 -10.47 -0.77 3.48
N VAL A 269 -10.55 -2.01 3.97
CA VAL A 269 -11.13 -2.36 5.27
C VAL A 269 -10.41 -1.66 6.44
N PRO A 270 -9.08 -1.84 6.65
CA PRO A 270 -8.39 -1.18 7.75
C PRO A 270 -8.25 0.34 7.54
N THR A 271 -8.13 0.82 6.30
CA THR A 271 -7.87 2.24 5.99
C THR A 271 -9.12 3.11 6.13
N PHE A 272 -10.25 2.68 5.58
CA PHE A 272 -11.46 3.49 5.47
C PHE A 272 -12.63 2.97 6.32
N GLY A 273 -12.40 1.94 7.15
CA GLY A 273 -13.49 1.30 7.88
C GLY A 273 -14.50 0.64 6.97
N ALA A 274 -14.09 0.34 5.73
CA ALA A 274 -14.94 -0.23 4.70
C ALA A 274 -15.48 -1.60 5.12
N ASP A 275 -16.63 -1.98 4.59
CA ASP A 275 -17.02 -3.38 4.57
C ASP A 275 -16.03 -4.18 3.69
N PHE A 276 -15.83 -5.47 3.97
CA PHE A 276 -14.98 -6.28 3.09
C PHE A 276 -15.64 -6.48 1.71
N ASP A 277 -16.96 -6.38 1.62
CA ASP A 277 -17.69 -6.43 0.36
C ASP A 277 -17.74 -5.06 -0.36
N ASP A 278 -17.37 -3.93 0.27
CA ASP A 278 -17.38 -2.61 -0.41
C ASP A 278 -16.50 -2.64 -1.68
N ILE A 279 -15.27 -3.16 -1.56
CA ILE A 279 -14.36 -3.41 -2.68
C ILE A 279 -13.73 -4.79 -2.53
N ARG A 280 -13.90 -5.65 -3.54
CA ARG A 280 -13.29 -6.99 -3.57
C ARG A 280 -12.48 -7.25 -4.83
N GLY A 281 -11.38 -7.98 -4.69
CA GLY A 281 -10.57 -8.44 -5.80
C GLY A 281 -10.77 -9.93 -6.09
N PHE A 282 -10.71 -10.28 -7.36
CA PHE A 282 -10.70 -11.65 -7.87
C PHE A 282 -9.55 -11.82 -8.87
N ILE A 283 -9.01 -13.03 -8.91
CA ILE A 283 -7.88 -13.43 -9.75
C ILE A 283 -8.22 -14.69 -10.55
N ASN A 284 -7.73 -14.77 -11.79
CA ASN A 284 -7.81 -16.00 -12.56
C ASN A 284 -7.12 -17.15 -11.80
N ASN A 285 -7.71 -18.35 -11.83
CA ASN A 285 -7.19 -19.54 -11.12
C ASN A 285 -7.08 -19.44 -9.57
N GLY A 286 -7.57 -18.38 -8.92
CA GLY A 286 -7.60 -18.27 -7.45
C GLY A 286 -6.21 -18.38 -6.79
N PHE A 287 -6.12 -19.04 -5.62
CA PHE A 287 -4.86 -19.20 -4.87
C PHE A 287 -3.74 -19.91 -5.65
N ARG A 288 -4.09 -20.70 -6.69
CA ARG A 288 -3.08 -21.32 -7.55
C ARG A 288 -2.23 -20.27 -8.27
N GLU A 289 -2.81 -19.15 -8.65
CA GLU A 289 -2.10 -18.03 -9.29
C GLU A 289 -1.23 -17.27 -8.28
N MET A 290 -1.68 -17.19 -7.02
CA MET A 290 -0.96 -16.53 -5.92
C MET A 290 0.36 -17.24 -5.53
N LYS A 291 0.45 -18.55 -5.80
CA LYS A 291 1.61 -19.40 -5.45
C LYS A 291 2.01 -19.30 -3.97
N ASN A 292 1.04 -19.08 -3.09
CA ASN A 292 1.27 -19.04 -1.66
C ASN A 292 1.62 -20.44 -1.13
N LYS A 293 2.42 -20.50 -0.06
CA LYS A 293 2.90 -21.76 0.53
C LYS A 293 1.77 -22.65 1.06
N GLU A 294 0.70 -22.04 1.56
CA GLU A 294 -0.41 -22.71 2.24
C GLU A 294 -1.44 -23.33 1.28
N GLY A 295 -1.33 -23.07 -0.03
CA GLY A 295 -2.26 -23.58 -1.03
C GLY A 295 -3.60 -22.84 -1.01
N ASP A 296 -4.69 -23.56 -1.34
CA ASP A 296 -6.02 -22.97 -1.36
C ASP A 296 -6.53 -22.66 0.05
N LEU A 297 -6.95 -21.41 0.27
CA LEU A 297 -7.48 -20.92 1.54
C LEU A 297 -8.97 -20.54 1.45
N SER A 298 -9.65 -20.86 0.34
CA SER A 298 -11.07 -20.54 0.11
C SER A 298 -12.00 -21.07 1.21
N PHE A 299 -11.59 -22.14 1.90
CA PHE A 299 -12.33 -22.77 3.00
C PHE A 299 -12.40 -21.93 4.29
N LEU A 300 -11.57 -20.88 4.43
CA LEU A 300 -11.51 -20.08 5.65
C LEU A 300 -12.70 -19.14 5.82
N GLY A 301 -13.39 -18.78 4.73
CA GLY A 301 -14.53 -17.88 4.79
C GLY A 301 -14.82 -17.21 3.44
N PRO A 302 -15.97 -16.52 3.32
CA PRO A 302 -16.37 -15.84 2.09
C PRO A 302 -15.37 -14.78 1.64
N GLU A 303 -14.61 -14.17 2.54
CA GLU A 303 -13.56 -13.19 2.24
C GLU A 303 -12.31 -13.81 1.59
N PHE A 304 -12.11 -15.13 1.71
CA PHE A 304 -11.01 -15.87 1.08
C PHE A 304 -11.40 -16.44 -0.29
N VAL A 305 -12.64 -16.25 -0.72
CA VAL A 305 -13.11 -16.68 -2.04
C VAL A 305 -12.70 -15.64 -3.08
N ILE A 306 -11.68 -15.96 -3.89
CA ILE A 306 -10.98 -15.00 -4.74
C ILE A 306 -10.82 -15.44 -6.21
N GLY A 307 -11.27 -16.64 -6.60
CA GLY A 307 -11.15 -17.10 -7.99
C GLY A 307 -12.21 -16.49 -8.91
N HIS A 308 -11.89 -16.32 -10.20
CA HIS A 308 -12.90 -15.92 -11.20
C HIS A 308 -14.09 -16.88 -11.27
N LYS A 309 -13.84 -18.19 -11.14
CA LYS A 309 -14.91 -19.18 -11.07
C LYS A 309 -15.81 -18.94 -9.86
N ASP A 310 -15.20 -18.68 -8.71
CA ASP A 310 -15.96 -18.42 -7.50
C ASP A 310 -16.77 -17.12 -7.60
N PHE A 311 -16.22 -16.08 -8.23
CA PHE A 311 -16.96 -14.86 -8.56
C PHE A 311 -18.21 -15.17 -9.39
N VAL A 312 -18.07 -15.98 -10.46
CA VAL A 312 -19.19 -16.40 -11.31
C VAL A 312 -20.24 -17.20 -10.53
N ASP A 313 -19.79 -18.07 -9.63
CA ASP A 313 -20.69 -18.96 -8.89
C ASP A 313 -21.39 -18.24 -7.71
N THR A 314 -20.73 -17.25 -7.08
CA THR A 314 -21.19 -16.68 -5.80
C THR A 314 -21.60 -15.21 -5.87
N ILE A 315 -20.95 -14.38 -6.69
CA ILE A 315 -21.17 -12.92 -6.73
C ILE A 315 -22.00 -12.52 -7.94
N LEU A 316 -21.67 -13.05 -9.12
CA LEU A 316 -22.36 -12.74 -10.38
C LEU A 316 -23.89 -12.89 -10.30
N PRO A 317 -24.47 -13.91 -9.62
CA PRO A 317 -25.92 -14.05 -9.53
C PRO A 317 -26.62 -12.93 -8.75
N SER A 318 -25.92 -12.28 -7.82
CA SER A 318 -26.44 -11.23 -6.94
C SER A 318 -26.08 -9.81 -7.36
N LEU A 319 -25.34 -9.63 -8.46
CA LEU A 319 -24.99 -8.29 -8.95
C LEU A 319 -26.24 -7.43 -9.24
N SER A 320 -26.15 -6.18 -8.81
CA SER A 320 -27.06 -5.08 -9.10
C SER A 320 -26.53 -4.22 -10.24
N GLN A 321 -27.39 -3.35 -10.78
CA GLN A 321 -27.01 -2.38 -11.82
C GLN A 321 -26.05 -1.29 -11.32
N ASN A 322 -25.95 -1.11 -9.99
CA ASN A 322 -25.11 -0.10 -9.37
C ASN A 322 -23.71 -0.63 -9.05
N ASP A 323 -23.48 -1.94 -9.16
CA ASP A 323 -22.17 -2.54 -8.92
C ASP A 323 -21.22 -2.23 -10.06
N VAL A 324 -20.01 -1.79 -9.70
CA VAL A 324 -18.93 -1.46 -10.64
C VAL A 324 -18.05 -2.69 -10.84
N MET A 325 -17.77 -2.99 -12.10
CA MET A 325 -16.91 -4.10 -12.50
C MET A 325 -15.66 -3.54 -13.18
N LEU A 326 -14.48 -3.68 -12.55
CA LEU A 326 -13.22 -3.18 -13.07
C LEU A 326 -12.31 -4.34 -13.49
N PHE A 327 -12.15 -4.52 -14.79
CA PHE A 327 -11.32 -5.56 -15.38
C PHE A 327 -9.86 -5.09 -15.46
N LEU A 328 -8.91 -5.94 -15.04
CA LEU A 328 -7.48 -5.65 -15.01
C LEU A 328 -6.74 -6.67 -15.87
N PHE A 329 -6.32 -6.29 -17.07
CA PHE A 329 -5.70 -7.21 -18.02
C PHE A 329 -4.69 -6.52 -18.93
N THR A 330 -3.96 -7.34 -19.66
CA THR A 330 -2.89 -6.95 -20.58
C THR A 330 -3.16 -7.55 -21.95
N VAL A 331 -2.46 -7.06 -22.97
CA VAL A 331 -2.49 -7.68 -24.31
C VAL A 331 -1.97 -9.12 -24.32
N ASN A 332 -1.23 -9.54 -23.29
CA ASN A 332 -0.67 -10.89 -23.18
C ASN A 332 -1.62 -11.89 -22.52
N ASP A 333 -2.77 -11.44 -22.02
CA ASP A 333 -3.79 -12.31 -21.44
C ASP A 333 -4.67 -12.97 -22.51
N ASP A 334 -5.38 -14.03 -22.14
CA ASP A 334 -6.38 -14.62 -23.02
C ASP A 334 -7.59 -13.69 -23.13
N LEU A 335 -7.59 -12.87 -24.19
CA LEU A 335 -8.67 -11.92 -24.45
C LEU A 335 -10.01 -12.63 -24.74
N HIS A 336 -10.02 -13.92 -25.11
CA HIS A 336 -11.27 -14.68 -25.21
C HIS A 336 -11.87 -14.94 -23.84
N GLU A 337 -11.05 -15.24 -22.82
CA GLU A 337 -11.55 -15.37 -21.44
C GLU A 337 -12.06 -14.03 -20.90
N VAL A 338 -11.32 -12.94 -21.14
CA VAL A 338 -11.71 -11.58 -20.73
C VAL A 338 -13.08 -11.22 -21.32
N THR A 339 -13.24 -11.37 -22.64
CA THR A 339 -14.49 -11.04 -23.35
C THR A 339 -15.64 -11.95 -22.93
N ALA A 340 -15.40 -13.26 -22.76
CA ALA A 340 -16.43 -14.19 -22.31
C ALA A 340 -16.94 -13.88 -20.89
N LEU A 341 -16.07 -13.46 -19.98
CA LEU A 341 -16.48 -13.06 -18.64
C LEU A 341 -17.19 -11.70 -18.64
N ALA A 342 -16.69 -10.74 -19.43
CA ALA A 342 -17.35 -9.44 -19.60
C ALA A 342 -18.78 -9.59 -20.16
N ASP A 343 -19.00 -10.48 -21.13
CA ASP A 343 -20.33 -10.76 -21.68
C ASP A 343 -21.28 -11.42 -20.66
N GLN A 344 -20.76 -12.23 -19.73
CA GLN A 344 -21.58 -12.79 -18.65
C GLN A 344 -22.01 -11.70 -17.66
N VAL A 345 -21.06 -10.87 -17.24
CA VAL A 345 -21.29 -9.73 -16.33
C VAL A 345 -22.27 -8.72 -16.94
N ARG A 346 -22.15 -8.43 -18.24
CA ARG A 346 -23.00 -7.47 -18.95
C ARG A 346 -24.48 -7.83 -18.98
N ARG A 347 -24.83 -9.10 -18.70
CA ARG A 347 -26.23 -9.53 -18.53
C ARG A 347 -26.83 -9.06 -17.20
N ARG A 348 -26.01 -8.61 -16.25
CA ARG A 348 -26.41 -8.22 -14.88
C ARG A 348 -26.23 -6.73 -14.62
N THR A 349 -25.13 -6.14 -15.09
CA THR A 349 -24.82 -4.72 -14.94
C THR A 349 -24.24 -4.17 -16.25
N SER A 350 -24.50 -2.91 -16.58
CA SER A 350 -23.80 -2.22 -17.68
C SER A 350 -22.55 -1.45 -17.21
N ASN A 351 -22.30 -1.42 -15.90
CA ASN A 351 -21.25 -0.64 -15.26
C ASN A 351 -19.90 -1.40 -15.27
N LEU A 352 -19.42 -1.71 -16.49
CA LEU A 352 -18.17 -2.40 -16.73
C LEU A 352 -17.10 -1.42 -17.22
N HIS A 353 -15.93 -1.49 -16.61
CA HIS A 353 -14.78 -0.68 -16.90
C HIS A 353 -13.51 -1.53 -16.96
N ALA A 354 -12.43 -0.98 -17.49
CA ALA A 354 -11.16 -1.69 -17.57
C ALA A 354 -9.94 -0.79 -17.33
N ILE A 355 -8.88 -1.39 -16.77
CA ILE A 355 -7.50 -0.93 -16.89
C ILE A 355 -6.80 -1.95 -17.78
N ALA A 356 -6.37 -1.49 -18.94
CA ALA A 356 -5.83 -2.33 -20.01
C ALA A 356 -4.42 -1.87 -20.37
N HIS A 357 -3.45 -2.78 -20.31
CA HIS A 357 -2.06 -2.48 -20.68
C HIS A 357 -1.67 -3.10 -22.02
N ASP A 358 -1.21 -2.22 -22.93
CA ASP A 358 -0.91 -2.54 -24.32
C ASP A 358 0.55 -2.30 -24.68
N LEU A 359 0.98 -2.86 -25.80
CA LEU A 359 2.28 -2.59 -26.40
C LEU A 359 2.08 -1.89 -27.75
N GLU A 360 2.96 -0.96 -28.12
CA GLU A 360 2.85 -0.26 -29.43
C GLU A 360 2.73 -1.20 -30.63
N LYS A 361 3.27 -2.43 -30.54
CA LYS A 361 3.24 -3.44 -31.60
C LYS A 361 2.16 -4.51 -31.42
N PHE A 362 1.61 -4.64 -30.22
CA PHE A 362 0.60 -5.62 -29.86
C PHE A 362 -0.47 -4.89 -29.06
N THR A 363 -1.57 -4.58 -29.73
CA THR A 363 -2.66 -3.79 -29.15
C THR A 363 -3.88 -4.67 -28.91
N ILE A 364 -4.57 -4.42 -27.81
CA ILE A 364 -5.90 -4.98 -27.54
C ILE A 364 -6.85 -4.52 -28.66
N PRO A 365 -7.62 -5.44 -29.28
CA PRO A 365 -8.57 -5.08 -30.32
C PRO A 365 -9.63 -4.11 -29.82
N GLU A 366 -10.01 -3.15 -30.66
CA GLU A 366 -11.07 -2.17 -30.35
C GLU A 366 -12.40 -2.85 -30.00
N THR A 367 -12.68 -4.02 -30.58
CA THR A 367 -13.85 -4.85 -30.27
C THR A 367 -13.91 -5.27 -28.80
N VAL A 368 -12.75 -5.48 -28.15
CA VAL A 368 -12.65 -5.79 -26.72
C VAL A 368 -12.86 -4.51 -25.90
N CYS A 369 -12.18 -3.41 -26.26
CA CYS A 369 -12.32 -2.13 -25.56
C CYS A 369 -13.76 -1.62 -25.56
N ASN A 370 -14.49 -1.78 -26.68
CA ASN A 370 -15.88 -1.36 -26.84
C ASN A 370 -16.88 -2.13 -25.97
N MET A 371 -16.45 -3.17 -25.24
CA MET A 371 -17.29 -3.86 -24.25
C MET A 371 -17.43 -3.08 -22.93
N PHE A 372 -16.53 -2.13 -22.68
CA PHE A 372 -16.41 -1.39 -21.43
C PHE A 372 -16.82 0.08 -21.62
N GLY A 373 -17.47 0.67 -20.62
CA GLY A 373 -17.91 2.07 -20.66
C GLY A 373 -16.77 3.07 -20.48
N THR A 374 -15.73 2.70 -19.73
CA THR A 374 -14.50 3.50 -19.59
C THR A 374 -13.32 2.54 -19.54
N VAL A 375 -12.35 2.76 -20.43
CA VAL A 375 -11.12 1.98 -20.49
C VAL A 375 -9.96 2.93 -20.25
N LEU A 376 -9.21 2.70 -19.18
CA LEU A 376 -7.90 3.31 -18.97
C LEU A 376 -6.90 2.48 -19.78
N HIS A 377 -6.73 2.86 -21.04
CA HIS A 377 -5.94 2.14 -22.04
C HIS A 377 -4.52 2.69 -22.10
N ILE A 378 -3.55 1.97 -21.51
CA ILE A 378 -2.17 2.45 -21.39
C ILE A 378 -1.26 1.67 -22.35
N THR A 379 -0.76 2.37 -23.37
CA THR A 379 0.19 1.81 -24.34
C THR A 379 1.63 2.08 -23.92
N TRP A 380 2.45 1.03 -23.94
CA TRP A 380 3.86 1.07 -23.56
C TRP A 380 4.78 0.94 -24.77
N SER A 381 5.77 1.83 -24.85
CA SER A 381 6.84 1.79 -25.86
C SER A 381 8.12 1.24 -25.24
N PHE A 382 8.73 0.25 -25.91
CA PHE A 382 9.95 -0.42 -25.42
C PHE A 382 11.06 -0.42 -26.48
N SER A 383 12.29 -0.14 -26.04
CA SER A 383 13.44 0.01 -26.95
C SER A 383 14.21 -1.29 -27.24
N SER A 384 14.13 -2.35 -26.42
CA SER A 384 14.47 -3.78 -26.72
C SER A 384 14.69 -4.61 -25.44
N GLU A 385 14.49 -5.93 -25.57
CA GLU A 385 14.69 -7.05 -24.61
C GLU A 385 13.87 -7.01 -23.30
N GLU A 386 12.65 -7.55 -23.40
CA GLU A 386 11.61 -7.59 -22.38
C GLU A 386 11.88 -8.60 -21.24
N VAL A 387 12.28 -8.08 -20.09
CA VAL A 387 12.13 -8.76 -18.79
C VAL A 387 11.26 -7.94 -17.82
N ASN A 388 10.97 -6.67 -18.14
CA ASN A 388 10.44 -5.70 -17.17
C ASN A 388 9.07 -5.11 -17.50
N SER A 389 8.36 -5.60 -18.52
CA SER A 389 7.02 -5.09 -18.88
C SER A 389 6.02 -5.32 -17.73
N ARG A 390 6.06 -6.50 -17.13
CA ARG A 390 5.20 -6.89 -16.00
C ARG A 390 5.31 -5.94 -14.80
N GLN A 391 6.52 -5.62 -14.34
CA GLN A 391 6.72 -4.77 -13.16
C GLN A 391 6.17 -3.35 -13.37
N ARG A 392 6.27 -2.84 -14.61
CA ARG A 392 5.72 -1.54 -15.01
C ARG A 392 4.19 -1.57 -15.01
N TRP A 393 3.59 -2.61 -15.58
CA TRP A 393 2.14 -2.80 -15.56
C TRP A 393 1.61 -2.85 -14.13
N GLU A 394 2.21 -3.69 -13.27
CA GLU A 394 1.82 -3.79 -11.86
C GLU A 394 1.92 -2.46 -11.11
N LEU A 395 3.00 -1.70 -11.31
CA LEU A 395 3.19 -0.41 -10.66
C LEU A 395 2.17 0.63 -11.15
N SER A 396 1.88 0.63 -12.45
CA SER A 396 0.86 1.47 -13.07
C SER A 396 -0.55 1.13 -12.56
N THR A 397 -0.93 -0.16 -12.62
CA THR A 397 -2.21 -0.65 -12.06
C THR A 397 -2.33 -0.30 -10.59
N LYS A 398 -1.24 -0.43 -9.81
CA LYS A 398 -1.23 -0.07 -8.38
C LYS A 398 -1.59 1.40 -8.17
N TRP A 399 -0.98 2.32 -8.92
CA TRP A 399 -1.30 3.75 -8.80
C TRP A 399 -2.75 4.03 -9.22
N CYS A 400 -3.23 3.43 -10.30
CA CYS A 400 -4.62 3.55 -10.72
C CYS A 400 -5.58 3.06 -9.63
N LEU A 401 -5.40 1.85 -9.11
CA LEU A 401 -6.28 1.27 -8.09
C LEU A 401 -6.20 2.05 -6.77
N ASN A 402 -5.00 2.45 -6.33
CA ASN A 402 -4.86 3.26 -5.13
C ASN A 402 -5.58 4.60 -5.27
N ALA A 403 -5.57 5.20 -6.46
CA ALA A 403 -6.31 6.42 -6.74
C ALA A 403 -7.84 6.18 -6.78
N ILE A 404 -8.28 5.12 -7.46
CA ILE A 404 -9.70 4.73 -7.55
C ILE A 404 -10.27 4.43 -6.17
N SER A 405 -9.67 3.51 -5.42
CA SER A 405 -10.18 3.12 -4.09
C SER A 405 -10.11 4.25 -3.09
N THR A 406 -9.02 5.04 -3.07
CA THR A 406 -8.92 6.20 -2.17
C THR A 406 -9.96 7.23 -2.53
N GLY A 407 -10.07 7.60 -3.82
CA GLY A 407 -11.00 8.62 -4.24
C GLY A 407 -12.46 8.23 -4.04
N ALA A 408 -12.81 6.99 -4.32
CA ALA A 408 -14.15 6.46 -4.07
C ALA A 408 -14.54 6.55 -2.58
N HIS A 409 -13.61 6.22 -1.66
CA HIS A 409 -13.87 6.33 -0.22
C HIS A 409 -13.84 7.77 0.30
N VAL A 410 -13.08 8.67 -0.33
CA VAL A 410 -13.17 10.12 -0.07
C VAL A 410 -14.57 10.61 -0.45
N LEU A 411 -15.07 10.26 -1.64
CA LEU A 411 -16.42 10.61 -2.09
C LEU A 411 -17.52 9.98 -1.21
N LYS A 412 -17.29 8.77 -0.67
CA LYS A 412 -18.16 8.12 0.32
C LYS A 412 -18.15 8.81 1.70
N GLY A 413 -17.31 9.83 1.90
CA GLY A 413 -17.22 10.58 3.16
C GLY A 413 -16.44 9.86 4.26
N LYS A 414 -15.49 8.98 3.91
CA LYS A 414 -14.63 8.25 4.88
C LYS A 414 -13.36 9.00 5.27
N VAL A 415 -13.14 10.17 4.68
CA VAL A 415 -11.96 11.01 4.88
C VAL A 415 -12.42 12.43 5.23
N TYR A 416 -11.77 13.05 6.21
CA TYR A 416 -11.93 14.47 6.52
C TYR A 416 -10.59 15.16 6.37
N MET A 417 -10.55 16.27 5.63
CA MET A 417 -9.31 16.84 5.11
C MET A 417 -8.52 15.73 4.39
N ASN A 418 -7.38 15.31 4.93
CA ASN A 418 -6.62 14.14 4.50
C ASN A 418 -6.40 13.08 5.59
N TYR A 419 -7.28 13.03 6.60
CA TYR A 419 -7.22 12.05 7.68
C TYR A 419 -8.32 10.99 7.54
N MET A 420 -7.98 9.74 7.83
CA MET A 420 -8.93 8.62 7.91
C MET A 420 -9.78 8.78 9.17
N ILE A 421 -11.04 9.17 9.02
CA ILE A 421 -11.94 9.39 10.17
C ILE A 421 -12.70 8.13 10.60
N ASP A 422 -12.70 7.10 9.76
CA ASP A 422 -13.38 5.82 10.00
C ASP A 422 -12.37 4.66 10.10
N LEU A 423 -11.17 4.92 10.60
CA LEU A 423 -10.10 3.92 10.71
C LEU A 423 -10.48 2.78 11.66
N ARG A 424 -10.24 1.51 11.27
CA ARG A 424 -10.34 0.37 12.21
C ARG A 424 -9.06 0.23 13.04
N VAL A 425 -9.20 0.14 14.36
CA VAL A 425 -8.07 0.05 15.30
C VAL A 425 -7.57 -1.40 15.42
N THR A 426 -7.02 -1.93 14.32
CA THR A 426 -6.73 -3.38 14.22
C THR A 426 -5.38 -3.80 14.81
N ASN A 427 -4.51 -2.84 15.10
CA ASN A 427 -3.19 -3.08 15.66
C ASN A 427 -2.67 -1.83 16.38
N SER A 428 -1.54 -1.98 17.08
CA SER A 428 -1.00 -0.91 17.91
C SER A 428 -0.60 0.36 17.11
N LYS A 429 -0.24 0.25 15.82
CA LYS A 429 0.02 1.43 14.97
C LYS A 429 -1.27 2.22 14.75
N LEU A 430 -2.36 1.54 14.41
CA LEU A 430 -3.65 2.18 14.17
C LEU A 430 -4.28 2.73 15.45
N TYR A 431 -4.05 2.08 16.60
CA TYR A 431 -4.44 2.61 17.92
C TYR A 431 -3.82 3.98 18.20
N ARG A 432 -2.50 4.10 17.99
CA ARG A 432 -1.80 5.38 18.16
C ARG A 432 -2.24 6.44 17.16
N ARG A 433 -2.47 6.03 15.91
CA ARG A 433 -2.99 6.92 14.88
C ARG A 433 -4.35 7.50 15.27
N ALA A 434 -5.25 6.68 15.80
CA ALA A 434 -6.55 7.14 16.29
C ALA A 434 -6.37 8.19 17.40
N ILE A 435 -5.45 7.98 18.35
CA ILE A 435 -5.12 8.97 19.39
C ILE A 435 -4.58 10.27 18.77
N ASN A 436 -3.64 10.18 17.82
CA ASN A 436 -3.07 11.37 17.17
C ASN A 436 -4.11 12.17 16.39
N ILE A 437 -5.04 11.48 15.70
CA ILE A 437 -6.16 12.12 15.00
C ILE A 437 -7.06 12.85 16.00
N LEU A 438 -7.39 12.22 17.13
CA LEU A 438 -8.16 12.86 18.20
C LEU A 438 -7.44 14.09 18.73
N GLN A 439 -6.16 14.00 19.06
CA GLN A 439 -5.37 15.15 19.52
C GLN A 439 -5.35 16.29 18.49
N ARG A 440 -5.23 15.95 17.19
CA ARG A 440 -5.19 16.91 16.09
C ARG A 440 -6.47 17.76 15.99
N PHE A 441 -7.64 17.13 16.13
CA PHE A 441 -8.94 17.79 15.93
C PHE A 441 -9.56 18.36 17.20
N THR A 442 -9.17 17.87 18.38
CA THR A 442 -9.75 18.30 19.66
C THR A 442 -8.82 19.25 20.43
N GLY A 443 -7.51 19.18 20.18
CA GLY A 443 -6.50 19.89 20.97
C GLY A 443 -6.29 19.32 22.38
N CYS A 444 -6.99 18.24 22.75
CA CYS A 444 -6.87 17.58 24.05
C CYS A 444 -5.51 16.88 24.22
N SER A 445 -5.18 16.56 25.47
CA SER A 445 -3.97 15.81 25.80
C SER A 445 -4.05 14.36 25.31
N LYS A 446 -2.88 13.72 25.15
CA LYS A 446 -2.79 12.30 24.77
C LYS A 446 -3.62 11.41 25.69
N GLY A 447 -3.55 11.63 27.00
CA GLY A 447 -4.27 10.82 27.99
C GLY A 447 -5.80 11.01 27.94
N GLU A 448 -6.28 12.21 27.61
CA GLU A 448 -7.71 12.44 27.39
C GLU A 448 -8.21 11.75 26.13
N CYS A 449 -7.46 11.88 25.03
CA CYS A 449 -7.77 11.23 23.76
C CYS A 449 -7.73 9.70 23.88
N GLU A 450 -6.77 9.17 24.63
CA GLU A 450 -6.67 7.74 24.91
C GLU A 450 -7.88 7.23 25.71
N ARG A 451 -8.29 7.94 26.78
CA ARG A 451 -9.52 7.59 27.51
C ARG A 451 -10.75 7.64 26.61
N ALA A 452 -10.89 8.65 25.76
CA ALA A 452 -12.00 8.74 24.81
C ALA A 452 -12.01 7.55 23.83
N LEU A 453 -10.84 7.18 23.30
CA LEU A 453 -10.69 6.00 22.44
C LEU A 453 -11.06 4.71 23.18
N LEU A 454 -10.62 4.52 24.41
CA LEU A 454 -10.97 3.34 25.21
C LEU A 454 -12.48 3.26 25.49
N ARG A 455 -13.13 4.39 25.80
CA ARG A 455 -14.60 4.44 25.96
C ARG A 455 -15.32 3.99 24.68
N ALA A 456 -14.83 4.42 23.51
CA ALA A 456 -15.37 3.97 22.23
C ALA A 456 -15.14 2.46 22.00
N ILE A 457 -13.93 1.96 22.23
CA ILE A 457 -13.56 0.54 22.07
C ILE A 457 -14.40 -0.36 22.98
N TYR A 458 -14.47 -0.04 24.27
CA TYR A 458 -15.21 -0.81 25.27
C TYR A 458 -16.69 -0.49 25.31
N SER A 459 -17.13 0.56 24.61
CA SER A 459 -18.52 1.02 24.53
C SER A 459 -19.13 1.29 25.91
N THR A 460 -18.35 1.93 26.79
CA THR A 460 -18.69 2.29 28.17
C THR A 460 -18.18 3.69 28.49
N ASP A 461 -18.91 4.44 29.31
CA ASP A 461 -18.44 5.73 29.83
C ASP A 461 -17.54 5.53 31.07
N ASP A 462 -17.77 4.44 31.80
CA ASP A 462 -17.06 4.04 33.01
C ASP A 462 -15.97 3.02 32.65
N LEU A 463 -14.73 3.51 32.52
CA LEU A 463 -13.56 2.65 32.33
C LEU A 463 -13.06 2.14 33.68
N SER A 464 -12.93 0.81 33.80
CA SER A 464 -12.30 0.19 34.97
C SER A 464 -10.77 0.34 34.93
N GLU A 465 -10.12 0.20 36.09
CA GLU A 465 -8.66 0.24 36.19
C GLU A 465 -8.00 -0.85 35.32
N ASP A 466 -8.58 -2.06 35.32
CA ASP A 466 -8.16 -3.17 34.47
C ASP A 466 -8.22 -2.83 32.96
N MET A 467 -9.22 -2.06 32.54
CA MET A 467 -9.31 -1.58 31.15
C MET A 467 -8.29 -0.50 30.84
N THR A 468 -8.01 0.42 31.75
CA THR A 468 -7.06 1.51 31.48
C THR A 468 -5.59 1.09 31.58
N SER A 469 -5.30 0.03 32.34
CA SER A 469 -3.95 -0.51 32.56
C SER A 469 -3.60 -1.69 31.64
N ALA A 470 -4.57 -2.17 30.86
CA ALA A 470 -4.38 -3.28 29.94
C ALA A 470 -3.40 -2.92 28.80
N ASP A 471 -2.70 -3.94 28.30
CA ASP A 471 -1.83 -3.77 27.14
C ASP A 471 -2.62 -3.38 25.89
N VAL A 472 -2.01 -2.57 25.03
CA VAL A 472 -2.60 -2.10 23.76
C VAL A 472 -3.15 -3.24 22.90
N TRP A 473 -2.53 -4.43 22.93
CA TRP A 473 -3.00 -5.57 22.16
C TRP A 473 -4.43 -5.98 22.57
N LYS A 474 -4.76 -5.93 23.87
CA LYS A 474 -6.10 -6.24 24.39
C LYS A 474 -7.13 -5.25 23.85
N HIS A 475 -6.78 -3.96 23.80
CA HIS A 475 -7.65 -2.95 23.20
C HIS A 475 -7.89 -3.22 21.72
N THR A 476 -6.83 -3.56 20.98
CA THR A 476 -6.95 -3.84 19.53
C THR A 476 -7.72 -5.13 19.24
N ASP A 477 -7.59 -6.17 20.08
CA ASP A 477 -8.38 -7.40 19.96
C ASP A 477 -9.87 -7.13 20.20
N VAL A 478 -10.21 -6.36 21.24
CA VAL A 478 -11.59 -5.94 21.50
C VAL A 478 -12.14 -5.08 20.35
N ALA A 479 -11.34 -4.14 19.85
CA ALA A 479 -11.71 -3.29 18.72
C ALA A 479 -11.93 -4.10 17.42
N ASN A 480 -11.13 -5.14 17.17
CA ASN A 480 -11.28 -6.01 16.01
C ASN A 480 -12.58 -6.81 16.02
N ARG A 481 -13.08 -7.19 17.20
CA ARG A 481 -14.32 -7.98 17.35
C ARG A 481 -15.59 -7.12 17.25
N ARG A 482 -15.48 -5.79 17.25
CA ARG A 482 -16.62 -4.88 17.29
C ARG A 482 -16.65 -3.98 16.07
N ASP A 483 -17.71 -4.11 15.27
CA ASP A 483 -17.92 -3.24 14.12
C ASP A 483 -18.18 -1.77 14.49
N GLN A 484 -18.53 -1.48 15.74
CA GLN A 484 -19.08 -0.19 16.18
C GLN A 484 -18.07 0.83 16.76
N VAL A 485 -16.77 0.52 16.81
CA VAL A 485 -15.76 1.52 17.26
C VAL A 485 -15.71 2.74 16.31
N ARG A 486 -16.19 2.55 15.07
CA ARG A 486 -16.24 3.43 13.90
C ARG A 486 -16.84 4.83 14.14
N THR A 487 -18.05 4.92 14.66
CA THR A 487 -18.83 6.18 14.69
C THR A 487 -18.73 6.92 16.03
N ARG A 488 -18.42 6.21 17.11
CA ARG A 488 -18.40 6.80 18.46
C ARG A 488 -17.17 7.67 18.71
N LEU A 489 -16.04 7.41 18.05
CA LEU A 489 -14.78 8.08 18.34
C LEU A 489 -14.86 9.61 18.19
N PHE A 490 -15.51 10.10 17.12
CA PHE A 490 -15.67 11.54 16.92
C PHE A 490 -16.84 12.14 17.71
N ILE A 491 -17.93 11.39 17.91
CA ILE A 491 -19.12 11.88 18.64
C ILE A 491 -18.78 12.11 20.13
N PHE A 492 -18.06 11.20 20.77
CA PHE A 492 -17.73 11.29 22.21
C PHE A 492 -16.61 12.30 22.55
N THR A 493 -15.96 12.89 21.55
CA THR A 493 -14.85 13.84 21.79
C THR A 493 -15.20 15.29 21.43
N ILE A 494 -16.32 15.51 20.73
CA ILE A 494 -16.84 16.85 20.41
C ILE A 494 -17.94 17.28 21.41
N CYS A 495 -18.64 16.32 22.03
CA CYS A 495 -19.57 16.53 23.14
C CYS A 495 -18.87 16.30 24.47
#